data_AF-A0A2G6CG90-F1
#
_entry.id   AF-A0A2G6CG90-F1
#
_cell.length_a   1.000
_cell.length_b   1.000
_cell.length_c   1.000
_cell.angle_alpha   90.00
_cell.angle_beta   90.00
_cell.angle_gamma   90.00
#
_symmetry.space_group_name_H-M   'P 1'
#
loop_
_entity.id
_entity.type
_entity.pdbx_description
1 polymer ?
#
loop_
_entity_poly.entity_id
_entity_poly.type
_entity_poly.pdbx_seq_one_letter_code
_entity_poly.pdbx_strand_id
1 'polypeptide(L)'
;MRTRYPASVTKSLSATLFPRLHRIHAGIESQIGRCSEFMLTPASHSTAPPSLRRRGLHRRQPVLVAGFLPFCARNAQRWTNRANPLGSAANTGQTNRQTLMKKPKILILTIMICAMTGAALAYSNNPVVQARQEAMGLMRAGLKNLFAMANGSADFDPRLAKRSLDRLAAKTAAIPDLFADEQYANGADALPEIWTNWEDFLAKAEAARLAALAAQAEANADNLAQYLAPIAQSCKACHNIYKRE
;
A
#
# COMPACT_ATOMS: atom_id res chain seq x y z
N MET A 1 38.16 12.17 40.27
CA MET A 1 39.29 12.09 39.31
C MET A 1 38.76 12.39 37.92
N ARG A 2 39.08 13.57 37.36
CA ARG A 2 38.69 13.99 36.02
C ARG A 2 39.89 13.79 35.09
N THR A 3 39.77 12.90 34.12
CA THR A 3 40.81 12.68 33.10
C THR A 3 40.73 13.78 32.06
N ARG A 4 41.89 14.39 31.81
CA ARG A 4 42.12 15.58 30.99
C ARG A 4 42.64 15.08 29.64
N TYR A 5 41.87 15.23 28.57
CA TYR A 5 42.33 14.97 27.19
C TYR A 5 43.23 16.12 26.71
N PRO A 6 44.39 15.87 26.10
CA PRO A 6 45.23 16.93 25.54
C PRO A 6 44.74 17.39 24.17
N ALA A 7 44.54 18.71 24.04
CA ALA A 7 44.28 19.40 22.79
C ALA A 7 45.61 19.73 22.08
N SER A 8 46.00 18.93 21.09
CA SER A 8 47.12 19.27 20.20
C SER A 8 47.19 18.41 18.92
N VAL A 9 46.15 18.36 18.09
CA VAL A 9 46.28 17.95 16.67
C VAL A 9 45.23 18.68 15.82
N THR A 10 45.27 20.01 15.80
CA THR A 10 44.49 20.83 14.85
C THR A 10 45.32 22.02 14.38
N LYS A 11 46.40 21.75 13.63
CA LYS A 11 47.01 22.74 12.74
C LYS A 11 47.96 22.04 11.77
N SER A 12 47.65 22.18 10.49
CA SER A 12 48.41 21.76 9.31
C SER A 12 47.71 20.64 8.55
N LEU A 13 46.71 21.00 7.76
CA LEU A 13 46.34 20.43 6.46
C LEU A 13 45.20 21.28 5.86
N SER A 14 45.42 22.59 5.81
CA SER A 14 44.51 23.57 5.20
C SER A 14 45.30 24.47 4.25
N ALA A 15 45.89 23.87 3.22
CA ALA A 15 46.33 24.55 2.01
C ALA A 15 46.72 23.48 1.00
N THR A 16 46.28 23.65 -0.26
CA THR A 16 46.61 22.82 -1.43
C THR A 16 45.77 21.56 -1.68
N LEU A 17 44.44 21.68 -1.84
CA LEU A 17 43.71 20.85 -2.82
C LEU A 17 42.30 21.39 -3.20
N PHE A 18 42.22 22.58 -3.80
CA PHE A 18 41.05 23.00 -4.59
C PHE A 18 41.60 23.90 -5.71
N PRO A 19 41.47 23.51 -6.99
CA PRO A 19 40.37 24.07 -7.77
C PRO A 19 39.91 23.15 -8.92
N ARG A 20 38.88 22.33 -8.70
CA ARG A 20 38.10 21.78 -9.82
C ARG A 20 36.72 21.27 -9.43
N LEU A 21 35.89 22.12 -8.83
CA LEU A 21 34.45 21.85 -8.67
C LEU A 21 33.61 23.13 -8.54
N HIS A 22 34.00 24.20 -9.22
CA HIS A 22 33.20 25.43 -9.36
C HIS A 22 32.34 25.45 -10.64
N ARG A 23 31.83 24.28 -11.04
CA ARG A 23 30.91 24.13 -12.18
C ARG A 23 30.05 22.89 -11.97
N ILE A 24 29.04 23.00 -11.10
CA ILE A 24 27.69 22.38 -11.07
C ILE A 24 26.98 23.03 -9.85
N HIS A 25 26.76 24.34 -9.89
CA HIS A 25 25.92 25.07 -8.91
C HIS A 25 25.29 26.30 -9.60
N ALA A 26 24.83 26.09 -10.83
CA ALA A 26 24.11 27.08 -11.61
C ALA A 26 23.02 26.36 -12.41
N GLY A 27 21.85 26.24 -11.81
CA GLY A 27 20.69 25.62 -12.43
C GLY A 27 19.78 24.97 -11.40
N ILE A 28 19.15 25.77 -10.54
CA ILE A 28 17.82 25.60 -9.89
C ILE A 28 17.56 26.92 -9.12
N GLU A 29 17.61 28.06 -9.82
CA GLU A 29 17.22 29.34 -9.21
C GLU A 29 16.72 30.34 -10.28
N SER A 30 15.86 29.86 -11.20
CA SER A 30 15.24 30.72 -12.23
C SER A 30 13.74 30.47 -12.44
N GLN A 31 13.00 30.07 -11.40
CA GLN A 31 11.53 29.90 -11.46
C GLN A 31 10.79 30.46 -10.23
N ILE A 32 11.37 31.46 -9.55
CA ILE A 32 10.66 32.26 -8.54
C ILE A 32 10.98 33.73 -8.84
N GLY A 33 10.19 34.34 -9.73
CA GLY A 33 10.38 35.74 -10.12
C GLY A 33 9.87 36.06 -11.52
N ARG A 34 8.61 35.71 -11.82
CA ARG A 34 7.84 36.31 -12.94
C ARG A 34 6.36 35.89 -12.91
N CYS A 35 5.67 36.27 -11.85
CA CYS A 35 4.20 36.34 -11.83
C CYS A 35 3.78 37.54 -10.95
N SER A 36 4.31 38.72 -11.26
CA SER A 36 3.92 39.97 -10.60
C SER A 36 4.00 41.12 -11.58
N GLU A 37 3.31 40.98 -12.71
CA GLU A 37 3.00 42.13 -13.57
C GLU A 37 1.73 41.84 -14.40
N PHE A 38 0.61 41.65 -13.70
CA PHE A 38 -0.72 41.78 -14.31
C PHE A 38 -1.77 42.10 -13.23
N MET A 39 -1.63 43.26 -12.59
CA MET A 39 -2.71 43.86 -11.82
C MET A 39 -2.66 45.37 -12.00
N LEU A 40 -3.34 45.86 -13.04
CA LEU A 40 -3.89 47.20 -13.14
C LEU A 40 -4.94 47.20 -14.26
N THR A 41 -6.15 46.75 -13.96
CA THR A 41 -7.39 47.20 -14.62
C THR A 41 -8.57 47.00 -13.65
N PRO A 42 -9.31 48.07 -13.28
CA PRO A 42 -10.45 47.95 -12.40
C PRO A 42 -11.68 47.43 -13.15
N ALA A 43 -12.30 46.40 -12.59
CA ALA A 43 -13.59 45.86 -12.98
C ALA A 43 -14.70 46.87 -12.67
N SER A 44 -15.54 47.16 -13.67
CA SER A 44 -16.79 47.89 -13.51
C SER A 44 -17.97 46.92 -13.64
N HIS A 45 -18.86 47.03 -12.65
CA HIS A 45 -20.30 46.70 -12.63
C HIS A 45 -20.76 45.24 -12.68
N SER A 46 -21.06 44.75 -11.47
CA SER A 46 -22.11 43.78 -11.17
C SER A 46 -23.48 44.47 -11.22
N THR A 47 -24.42 43.92 -12.00
CA THR A 47 -25.86 44.11 -11.78
C THR A 47 -26.58 42.77 -11.97
N ALA A 48 -27.35 42.42 -10.94
CA ALA A 48 -28.18 41.23 -10.81
C ALA A 48 -29.32 41.14 -11.86
N PRO A 49 -29.86 39.94 -12.12
CA PRO A 49 -30.94 39.74 -13.09
C PRO A 49 -32.33 40.06 -12.50
N PRO A 50 -33.26 40.63 -13.30
CA PRO A 50 -34.66 40.66 -12.92
C PRO A 50 -35.37 39.36 -13.33
N SER A 51 -35.96 38.70 -12.34
CA SER A 51 -37.13 37.85 -12.52
C SER A 51 -38.23 38.62 -13.25
N LEU A 52 -38.89 38.03 -14.25
CA LEU A 52 -40.34 38.18 -14.44
C LEU A 52 -40.88 37.23 -15.54
N ARG A 53 -41.93 36.50 -15.12
CA ARG A 53 -43.20 36.29 -15.82
C ARG A 53 -43.32 35.13 -16.83
N ARG A 54 -44.11 34.15 -16.37
CA ARG A 54 -44.86 33.12 -17.12
C ARG A 54 -45.68 33.70 -18.30
N ARG A 55 -45.66 32.98 -19.41
CA ARG A 55 -46.74 32.70 -20.40
C ARG A 55 -46.13 31.63 -21.33
N GLY A 56 -46.70 30.47 -21.64
CA GLY A 56 -48.10 30.08 -21.77
C GLY A 56 -48.28 29.54 -23.20
N LEU A 57 -48.43 28.22 -23.32
CA LEU A 57 -48.89 27.43 -24.48
C LEU A 57 -48.11 27.54 -25.81
N HIS A 58 -47.57 26.41 -26.30
CA HIS A 58 -48.09 25.82 -27.54
C HIS A 58 -47.78 24.31 -27.63
N ARG A 59 -48.88 23.58 -27.81
CA ARG A 59 -49.08 22.15 -28.05
C ARG A 59 -48.74 21.85 -29.51
N ARG A 60 -47.84 20.89 -29.81
CA ARG A 60 -47.92 20.02 -31.01
C ARG A 60 -47.28 18.65 -30.75
N GLN A 61 -48.03 17.63 -31.16
CA GLN A 61 -47.81 16.18 -31.10
C GLN A 61 -47.02 15.69 -32.34
N PRO A 62 -46.61 14.41 -32.40
CA PRO A 62 -45.50 13.92 -33.21
C PRO A 62 -45.93 13.47 -34.62
N VAL A 63 -44.97 13.39 -35.54
CA VAL A 63 -45.15 12.74 -36.84
C VAL A 63 -44.09 11.65 -36.99
N LEU A 64 -44.58 10.40 -36.97
CA LEU A 64 -43.94 9.22 -37.53
C LEU A 64 -43.77 9.41 -39.04
N VAL A 65 -42.57 9.16 -39.57
CA VAL A 65 -42.41 8.78 -40.99
C VAL A 65 -41.51 7.56 -41.06
N ALA A 66 -42.14 6.45 -41.42
CA ALA A 66 -41.52 5.23 -41.88
C ALA A 66 -41.10 5.37 -43.36
N GLY A 67 -40.09 4.59 -43.74
CA GLY A 67 -39.86 4.20 -45.13
C GLY A 67 -38.60 4.78 -45.75
N PHE A 68 -37.62 3.91 -46.03
CA PHE A 68 -37.12 3.59 -47.38
C PHE A 68 -35.78 2.83 -47.25
N LEU A 69 -35.88 1.49 -47.24
CA LEU A 69 -34.90 0.60 -47.89
C LEU A 69 -35.41 0.40 -49.33
N PRO A 70 -34.56 0.23 -50.38
CA PRO A 70 -33.63 -0.91 -50.48
C PRO A 70 -32.35 -0.65 -51.31
N PHE A 71 -31.47 -1.65 -51.40
CA PHE A 71 -30.76 -2.15 -52.62
C PHE A 71 -29.34 -2.67 -52.29
N CYS A 72 -28.98 -3.81 -52.93
CA CYS A 72 -27.74 -4.60 -52.83
C CYS A 72 -27.60 -5.49 -51.57
N ALA A 73 -28.03 -6.75 -51.55
CA ALA A 73 -27.63 -7.91 -52.38
C ALA A 73 -26.14 -8.32 -52.25
N ARG A 74 -25.88 -9.23 -51.30
CA ARG A 74 -24.82 -10.29 -51.26
C ARG A 74 -25.01 -10.98 -49.90
N ASN A 75 -25.16 -12.28 -49.72
CA ASN A 75 -24.76 -13.42 -50.52
C ASN A 75 -25.66 -14.61 -50.10
N ALA A 76 -26.14 -15.35 -51.08
CA ALA A 76 -26.92 -16.56 -50.89
C ALA A 76 -26.02 -17.73 -50.43
N GLN A 77 -26.67 -18.82 -50.05
CA GLN A 77 -26.16 -20.20 -49.98
C GLN A 77 -25.57 -20.68 -48.64
N ARG A 78 -26.45 -21.17 -47.75
CA ARG A 78 -26.13 -22.40 -46.99
C ARG A 78 -27.30 -23.19 -46.40
N TRP A 79 -28.55 -22.89 -46.74
CA TRP A 79 -29.70 -23.49 -46.05
C TRP A 79 -30.78 -23.99 -47.00
N THR A 80 -30.47 -24.98 -47.84
CA THR A 80 -31.49 -25.85 -48.44
C THR A 80 -30.90 -27.19 -48.82
N ASN A 81 -31.31 -28.23 -48.08
CA ASN A 81 -31.29 -29.68 -48.31
C ASN A 81 -31.07 -30.31 -46.92
N ARG A 82 -31.95 -31.10 -46.32
CA ARG A 82 -32.77 -32.15 -46.94
C ARG A 82 -33.82 -32.64 -45.93
N ALA A 83 -35.07 -32.74 -46.40
CA ALA A 83 -36.16 -33.66 -46.07
C ALA A 83 -36.35 -34.20 -44.62
N ASN A 84 -37.57 -33.96 -44.12
CA ASN A 84 -38.29 -34.83 -43.17
C ASN A 84 -38.79 -36.09 -43.95
N PRO A 85 -39.01 -37.26 -43.31
CA PRO A 85 -40.39 -37.53 -42.86
C PRO A 85 -40.54 -38.43 -41.62
N LEU A 86 -41.78 -38.42 -41.15
CA LEU A 86 -42.42 -39.06 -39.99
C LEU A 86 -42.29 -40.59 -39.94
N GLY A 87 -42.28 -41.18 -38.72
CA GLY A 87 -42.66 -42.58 -38.52
C GLY A 87 -42.20 -43.26 -37.22
N SER A 88 -43.16 -43.50 -36.31
CA SER A 88 -43.33 -44.62 -35.38
C SER A 88 -42.18 -45.20 -34.52
N ALA A 89 -42.43 -45.13 -33.20
CA ALA A 89 -42.39 -46.23 -32.21
C ALA A 89 -41.15 -47.12 -32.08
N ALA A 90 -40.48 -47.05 -30.92
CA ALA A 90 -40.10 -48.21 -30.08
C ALA A 90 -39.36 -47.79 -28.80
N ASN A 91 -40.05 -47.96 -27.67
CA ASN A 91 -39.68 -48.66 -26.43
C ASN A 91 -38.24 -48.59 -25.82
N THR A 92 -38.21 -48.85 -24.50
CA THR A 92 -37.09 -49.10 -23.57
C THR A 92 -36.33 -47.84 -23.13
N GLY A 93 -36.33 -47.41 -21.87
CA GLY A 93 -36.44 -48.13 -20.61
C GLY A 93 -35.07 -48.12 -19.95
N GLN A 94 -34.73 -47.05 -19.21
CA GLN A 94 -33.68 -47.11 -18.18
C GLN A 94 -33.69 -45.85 -17.31
N THR A 95 -34.36 -45.99 -16.17
CA THR A 95 -34.18 -45.14 -14.99
C THR A 95 -32.77 -45.35 -14.43
N ASN A 96 -31.88 -44.37 -14.55
CA ASN A 96 -30.61 -44.41 -13.83
C ASN A 96 -30.81 -43.94 -12.38
N ARG A 97 -31.22 -44.89 -11.53
CA ARG A 97 -31.02 -44.86 -10.08
C ARG A 97 -29.66 -45.50 -9.79
N GLN A 98 -28.59 -44.71 -9.73
CA GLN A 98 -27.32 -45.07 -9.09
C GLN A 98 -26.66 -43.79 -8.59
N THR A 99 -26.17 -43.62 -7.36
CA THR A 99 -26.18 -44.40 -6.13
C THR A 99 -25.90 -43.37 -5.04
N LEU A 100 -26.84 -43.24 -4.11
CA LEU A 100 -26.68 -42.53 -2.86
C LEU A 100 -25.63 -43.25 -2.00
N MET A 101 -24.67 -42.45 -1.51
CA MET A 101 -23.79 -42.65 -0.35
C MET A 101 -22.53 -43.53 -0.51
N LYS A 102 -21.35 -42.92 -0.23
CA LYS A 102 -20.28 -43.41 0.69
C LYS A 102 -18.95 -42.64 0.48
N LYS A 103 -18.74 -41.53 1.19
CA LYS A 103 -17.38 -41.05 1.55
C LYS A 103 -17.37 -40.45 2.98
N PRO A 104 -17.34 -41.26 4.04
CA PRO A 104 -17.40 -40.78 5.43
C PRO A 104 -16.09 -40.17 5.96
N LYS A 105 -15.06 -40.00 5.12
CA LYS A 105 -13.73 -39.52 5.56
C LYS A 105 -13.53 -38.00 5.45
N ILE A 106 -14.48 -37.27 4.88
CA ILE A 106 -14.32 -35.83 4.60
C ILE A 106 -14.95 -34.95 5.71
N LEU A 107 -15.78 -35.52 6.58
CA LEU A 107 -16.54 -34.74 7.59
C LEU A 107 -15.80 -34.56 8.94
N ILE A 108 -14.70 -35.27 9.19
CA ILE A 108 -13.98 -35.21 10.48
C ILE A 108 -12.77 -34.26 10.44
N LEU A 109 -12.30 -33.87 9.24
CA LEU A 109 -11.12 -33.02 9.09
C LEU A 109 -11.40 -31.51 9.29
N THR A 110 -12.67 -31.08 9.27
CA THR A 110 -13.06 -29.66 9.40
C THR A 110 -13.21 -29.19 10.85
N ILE A 111 -13.19 -30.08 11.86
CA ILE A 111 -13.29 -29.70 13.28
C ILE A 111 -11.90 -29.41 13.90
N MET A 112 -10.80 -29.84 13.25
CA MET A 112 -9.42 -29.68 13.75
C MET A 112 -8.74 -28.37 13.29
N ILE A 113 -9.48 -27.39 12.76
CA ILE A 113 -8.93 -26.08 12.34
C ILE A 113 -9.37 -24.95 13.29
N CYS A 114 -10.27 -25.21 14.24
CA CYS A 114 -10.78 -24.19 15.16
C CYS A 114 -9.99 -24.05 16.49
N ALA A 115 -8.91 -24.81 16.69
CA ALA A 115 -8.19 -24.87 17.98
C ALA A 115 -6.93 -23.98 18.09
N MET A 116 -6.68 -23.06 17.15
CA MET A 116 -5.55 -22.13 17.21
C MET A 116 -6.00 -20.67 17.15
N THR A 117 -6.91 -20.28 18.03
CA THR A 117 -7.13 -18.86 18.38
C THR A 117 -6.85 -18.68 19.87
N GLY A 118 -5.58 -18.47 20.20
CA GLY A 118 -5.20 -18.28 21.60
C GLY A 118 -3.70 -18.26 21.87
N ALA A 119 -2.88 -17.67 20.99
CA ALA A 119 -1.61 -17.14 21.49
C ALA A 119 -1.96 -15.89 22.28
N ALA A 120 -2.22 -16.06 23.58
CA ALA A 120 -2.16 -14.95 24.51
C ALA A 120 -0.76 -14.35 24.36
N LEU A 121 -0.68 -13.14 23.78
CA LEU A 121 0.55 -12.35 23.82
C LEU A 121 0.83 -12.11 25.30
N ALA A 122 1.74 -12.87 25.88
CA ALA A 122 2.22 -12.66 27.23
C ALA A 122 3.00 -11.34 27.21
N TYR A 123 2.30 -10.23 27.44
CA TYR A 123 2.93 -8.94 27.61
C TYR A 123 3.79 -9.01 28.88
N SER A 124 5.06 -8.63 28.75
CA SER A 124 5.94 -8.49 29.91
C SER A 124 5.33 -7.54 30.93
N ASN A 125 5.50 -7.79 32.22
CA ASN A 125 5.12 -6.84 33.28
C ASN A 125 6.04 -5.61 33.36
N ASN A 126 7.15 -5.57 32.63
CA ASN A 126 8.07 -4.44 32.58
C ASN A 126 7.57 -3.37 31.58
N PRO A 127 7.34 -2.12 32.01
CA PRO A 127 6.80 -1.06 31.15
C PRO A 127 7.69 -0.70 29.96
N VAL A 128 9.02 -0.76 30.12
CA VAL A 128 9.99 -0.50 29.04
C VAL A 128 9.85 -1.57 27.95
N VAL A 129 9.74 -2.83 28.37
CA VAL A 129 9.57 -3.96 27.45
C VAL A 129 8.20 -3.93 26.77
N GLN A 130 7.15 -3.48 27.46
CA GLN A 130 5.83 -3.27 26.85
C GLN A 130 5.88 -2.17 25.77
N ALA A 131 6.50 -1.03 26.05
CA ALA A 131 6.55 0.09 25.12
C ALA A 131 7.20 -0.29 23.78
N ARG A 132 8.32 -1.02 23.81
CA ARG A 132 8.96 -1.51 22.58
C ARG A 132 8.11 -2.56 21.85
N GLN A 133 7.45 -3.46 22.57
CA GLN A 133 6.56 -4.47 21.97
C GLN A 133 5.32 -3.84 21.32
N GLU A 134 4.73 -2.82 21.96
CA GLU A 134 3.64 -2.05 21.39
C GLU A 134 4.06 -1.32 20.11
N ALA A 135 5.22 -0.66 20.13
CA ALA A 135 5.77 0.00 18.94
C ALA A 135 5.97 -0.99 17.78
N MET A 136 6.52 -2.18 18.05
CA MET A 136 6.69 -3.25 17.06
C MET A 136 5.35 -3.78 16.54
N GLY A 137 4.37 -3.96 17.42
CA GLY A 137 3.01 -4.34 17.06
C GLY A 137 2.32 -3.32 16.14
N LEU A 138 2.50 -2.03 16.42
CA LEU A 138 1.99 -0.94 15.59
C LEU A 138 2.65 -0.90 14.20
N MET A 139 3.96 -1.15 14.12
CA MET A 139 4.66 -1.31 12.83
C MET A 139 4.12 -2.51 12.05
N ARG A 140 3.97 -3.67 12.70
CA ARG A 140 3.39 -4.87 12.10
C ARG A 140 1.98 -4.62 11.56
N ALA A 141 1.14 -3.91 12.31
CA ALA A 141 -0.22 -3.57 11.88
C ALA A 141 -0.21 -2.66 10.63
N GLY A 142 0.69 -1.67 10.58
CA GLY A 142 0.88 -0.83 9.40
C GLY A 142 1.31 -1.63 8.18
N LEU A 143 2.35 -2.47 8.32
CA LEU A 143 2.82 -3.36 7.26
C LEU A 143 1.72 -4.30 6.76
N LYS A 144 0.93 -4.90 7.67
CA LYS A 144 -0.16 -5.80 7.28
C LYS A 144 -1.16 -5.13 6.34
N ASN A 145 -1.54 -3.89 6.64
CA ASN A 145 -2.46 -3.13 5.78
C ASN A 145 -1.84 -2.86 4.41
N LEU A 146 -0.57 -2.43 4.38
CA LEU A 146 0.12 -2.14 3.13
C LEU A 146 0.29 -3.40 2.27
N PHE A 147 0.64 -4.54 2.86
CA PHE A 147 0.72 -5.81 2.15
C PHE A 147 -0.62 -6.27 1.61
N ALA A 148 -1.71 -6.11 2.37
CA ALA A 148 -3.05 -6.45 1.90
C ALA A 148 -3.46 -5.61 0.68
N MET A 149 -3.09 -4.32 0.65
CA MET A 149 -3.33 -3.46 -0.53
C MET A 149 -2.41 -3.84 -1.70
N ALA A 150 -1.13 -4.09 -1.44
CA ALA A 150 -0.14 -4.39 -2.49
C ALA A 150 -0.36 -5.75 -3.17
N ASN A 151 -0.90 -6.74 -2.45
CA ASN A 151 -1.16 -8.07 -3.00
C ASN A 151 -2.61 -8.25 -3.51
N GLY A 152 -3.43 -7.20 -3.48
CA GLY A 152 -4.82 -7.22 -3.94
C GLY A 152 -5.79 -7.96 -3.01
N SER A 153 -5.40 -8.31 -1.78
CA SER A 153 -6.33 -8.87 -0.78
C SER A 153 -7.28 -7.81 -0.20
N ALA A 154 -6.95 -6.53 -0.37
CA ALA A 154 -7.78 -5.38 -0.04
C ALA A 154 -7.62 -4.29 -1.11
N ASP A 155 -8.68 -3.51 -1.34
CA ASP A 155 -8.62 -2.36 -2.24
C ASP A 155 -7.66 -1.28 -1.71
N PHE A 156 -7.01 -0.54 -2.63
CA PHE A 156 -6.11 0.55 -2.24
C PHE A 156 -6.89 1.72 -1.62
N ASP A 157 -6.72 1.93 -0.31
CA ASP A 157 -7.18 3.13 0.39
C ASP A 157 -5.98 4.09 0.60
N PRO A 158 -5.91 5.23 -0.11
CA PRO A 158 -4.80 6.18 0.00
C PRO A 158 -4.64 6.75 1.41
N ARG A 159 -5.74 6.91 2.17
CA ARG A 159 -5.67 7.43 3.54
C ARG A 159 -5.12 6.37 4.48
N LEU A 160 -5.51 5.10 4.31
CA LEU A 160 -4.97 4.00 5.12
C LEU A 160 -3.51 3.73 4.78
N ALA A 161 -3.13 3.78 3.51
CA ALA A 161 -1.76 3.64 3.05
C ALA A 161 -0.87 4.73 3.68
N LYS A 162 -1.26 6.00 3.54
CA LYS A 162 -0.53 7.11 4.14
C LYS A 162 -0.38 6.96 5.66
N ARG A 163 -1.47 6.69 6.39
CA ARG A 163 -1.41 6.50 7.86
C ARG A 163 -0.48 5.34 8.26
N SER A 164 -0.44 4.28 7.46
CA SER A 164 0.41 3.12 7.73
C SER A 164 1.89 3.43 7.48
N LEU A 165 2.20 4.18 6.42
CA LEU A 165 3.55 4.64 6.11
C LEU A 165 4.05 5.69 7.12
N ASP A 166 3.21 6.65 7.50
CA ASP A 166 3.50 7.64 8.54
C ASP A 166 3.86 6.95 9.87
N ARG A 167 3.07 5.94 10.24
CA ARG A 167 3.33 5.13 11.44
C ARG A 167 4.66 4.37 11.35
N LEU A 168 4.97 3.78 10.20
CA LEU A 168 6.24 3.07 10.02
C LEU A 168 7.43 4.01 10.15
N ALA A 169 7.40 5.17 9.48
CA ALA A 169 8.45 6.18 9.58
C ALA A 169 8.64 6.66 11.03
N ALA A 170 7.54 6.97 11.74
CA ALA A 170 7.61 7.44 13.11
C ALA A 170 8.12 6.37 14.09
N LYS A 171 7.65 5.12 13.97
CA LYS A 171 8.01 4.05 14.91
C LYS A 171 9.40 3.47 14.65
N THR A 172 9.86 3.43 13.40
CA THR A 172 11.25 3.06 13.09
C THR A 172 12.24 4.08 13.63
N ALA A 173 11.92 5.37 13.56
CA ALA A 173 12.73 6.43 14.16
C ALA A 173 12.84 6.32 15.70
N ALA A 174 11.82 5.79 16.37
CA ALA A 174 11.80 5.63 17.82
C ALA A 174 12.53 4.37 18.32
N ILE A 175 13.00 3.48 17.43
CA ILE A 175 13.64 2.21 17.83
C ILE A 175 14.85 2.42 18.74
N PRO A 176 15.82 3.33 18.44
CA PRO A 176 16.97 3.54 19.32
C PRO A 176 16.58 3.88 20.76
N ASP A 177 15.61 4.79 20.92
CA ASP A 177 15.16 5.25 22.24
C ASP A 177 14.43 4.14 23.01
N LEU A 178 13.64 3.32 22.31
CA LEU A 178 12.90 2.20 22.90
C LEU A 178 13.80 1.05 23.39
N PHE A 179 15.05 1.00 22.94
CA PHE A 179 16.03 -0.02 23.31
C PHE A 179 17.24 0.56 24.07
N ALA A 180 17.22 1.86 24.40
CA ALA A 180 18.32 2.54 25.10
C ALA A 180 18.62 1.92 26.47
N ASP A 181 17.57 1.51 27.18
CA ASP A 181 17.69 0.82 28.45
C ASP A 181 17.80 -0.70 28.24
N GLU A 182 18.90 -1.29 28.74
CA GLU A 182 19.10 -2.73 28.78
C GLU A 182 18.15 -3.36 29.81
N GLN A 183 16.98 -3.76 29.33
CA GLN A 183 15.95 -4.38 30.15
C GLN A 183 15.47 -5.69 29.54
N TYR A 184 15.55 -6.74 30.36
CA TYR A 184 15.08 -8.07 30.05
C TYR A 184 13.79 -8.33 30.82
N ALA A 185 12.76 -8.80 30.11
CA ALA A 185 11.71 -9.56 30.76
C ALA A 185 12.07 -11.04 30.62
N ASN A 186 11.73 -11.86 31.62
CA ASN A 186 11.85 -13.30 31.49
C ASN A 186 11.06 -13.75 30.25
N GLY A 187 11.73 -14.40 29.30
CA GLY A 187 11.11 -14.79 28.04
C GLY A 187 10.96 -13.67 27.00
N ALA A 188 11.54 -12.48 27.20
CA ALA A 188 11.49 -11.40 26.21
C ALA A 188 12.07 -11.84 24.85
N ASP A 189 11.42 -11.45 23.75
CA ASP A 189 11.86 -11.74 22.39
C ASP A 189 13.17 -11.04 22.00
N ALA A 190 13.51 -9.94 22.68
CA ALA A 190 14.74 -9.20 22.42
C ALA A 190 15.95 -9.96 22.96
N LEU A 191 16.94 -10.16 22.10
CA LEU A 191 18.18 -10.87 22.44
C LEU A 191 19.23 -9.91 23.03
N PRO A 192 20.09 -10.36 23.98
CA PRO A 192 21.12 -9.52 24.60
C PRO A 192 22.13 -8.93 23.60
N GLU A 193 22.26 -9.55 22.43
CA GLU A 193 23.13 -9.15 21.32
C GLU A 193 22.85 -7.73 20.82
N ILE A 194 21.65 -7.18 21.08
CA ILE A 194 21.31 -5.80 20.75
C ILE A 194 22.28 -4.82 21.43
N TRP A 195 22.54 -5.02 22.72
CA TRP A 195 23.34 -4.09 23.53
C TRP A 195 24.83 -4.34 23.38
N THR A 196 25.23 -5.57 23.01
CA THR A 196 26.64 -5.87 22.70
C THR A 196 27.05 -5.42 21.30
N ASN A 197 26.11 -5.36 20.34
CA ASN A 197 26.32 -4.91 18.96
C ASN A 197 25.53 -3.62 18.64
N TRP A 198 25.55 -2.66 19.56
CA TRP A 198 24.69 -1.48 19.51
C TRP A 198 24.81 -0.67 18.20
N GLU A 199 26.01 -0.47 17.67
CA GLU A 199 26.22 0.26 16.42
C GLU A 199 25.55 -0.42 15.21
N ASP A 200 25.62 -1.75 15.12
CA ASP A 200 24.95 -2.49 14.04
C ASP A 200 23.43 -2.46 14.21
N PHE A 201 22.93 -2.57 15.46
CA PHE A 201 21.51 -2.41 15.75
C PHE A 201 20.99 -1.04 15.31
N LEU A 202 21.71 0.04 15.64
CA LEU A 202 21.37 1.40 15.21
C LEU A 202 21.39 1.54 13.68
N ALA A 203 22.40 0.99 13.02
CA ALA A 203 22.49 1.03 11.56
C ALA A 203 21.30 0.30 10.89
N LYS A 204 20.86 -0.82 11.45
CA LYS A 204 19.68 -1.55 10.95
C LYS A 204 18.37 -0.82 11.23
N ALA A 205 18.23 -0.19 12.39
CA ALA A 205 17.09 0.65 12.71
C ALA A 205 16.99 1.84 11.74
N GLU A 206 18.13 2.48 11.44
CA GLU A 206 18.21 3.57 10.48
C GLU A 206 17.88 3.11 9.05
N ALA A 207 18.39 1.96 8.62
CA ALA A 207 18.04 1.39 7.32
C ALA A 207 16.52 1.14 7.18
N ALA A 208 15.87 0.65 8.24
CA ALA A 208 14.42 0.50 8.28
C ALA A 208 13.68 1.84 8.21
N ARG A 209 14.18 2.86 8.91
CA ARG A 209 13.63 4.23 8.86
C ARG A 209 13.73 4.83 7.46
N LEU A 210 14.89 4.73 6.82
CA LEU A 210 15.10 5.23 5.46
C LEU A 210 14.21 4.53 4.44
N ALA A 211 14.05 3.20 4.54
CA ALA A 211 13.12 2.46 3.69
C ALA A 211 11.65 2.92 3.89
N ALA A 212 11.24 3.14 5.13
CA ALA A 212 9.91 3.65 5.45
C ALA A 212 9.69 5.09 4.92
N LEU A 213 10.70 5.96 5.02
CA LEU A 213 10.64 7.33 4.48
C LEU A 213 10.58 7.36 2.96
N ALA A 214 11.37 6.52 2.28
CA ALA A 214 11.32 6.41 0.82
C ALA A 214 9.92 6.00 0.37
N ALA A 215 9.32 5.01 1.04
CA ALA A 215 7.96 4.58 0.78
C ALA A 215 6.93 5.68 1.11
N GLN A 216 7.11 6.40 2.22
CA GLN A 216 6.23 7.51 2.61
C GLN A 216 6.20 8.63 1.57
N ALA A 217 7.35 8.91 0.93
CA ALA A 217 7.48 9.98 -0.05
C ALA A 217 6.90 9.61 -1.42
N GLU A 218 7.13 8.38 -1.89
CA GLU A 218 6.97 8.03 -3.31
C GLU A 218 5.95 6.91 -3.58
N ALA A 219 5.50 6.17 -2.55
CA ALA A 219 4.60 5.05 -2.75
C ALA A 219 3.17 5.48 -3.09
N ASN A 220 2.59 4.86 -4.10
CA ASN A 220 1.23 5.02 -4.60
C ASN A 220 0.64 3.66 -5.00
N ALA A 221 -0.59 3.67 -5.52
CA ALA A 221 -1.31 2.44 -5.86
C ALA A 221 -0.53 1.53 -6.85
N ASP A 222 0.18 2.12 -7.79
CA ASP A 222 0.83 1.39 -8.90
C ASP A 222 2.20 0.83 -8.50
N ASN A 223 2.89 1.46 -7.54
CA ASN A 223 4.26 1.11 -7.16
C ASN A 223 4.41 0.64 -5.70
N LEU A 224 3.33 0.54 -4.92
CA LEU A 224 3.40 0.21 -3.49
C LEU A 224 4.22 -1.06 -3.21
N ALA A 225 4.05 -2.11 -4.01
CA ALA A 225 4.77 -3.37 -3.87
C ALA A 225 6.30 -3.21 -3.98
N GLN A 226 6.78 -2.27 -4.79
CA GLN A 226 8.21 -2.00 -4.99
C GLN A 226 8.86 -1.45 -3.71
N TYR A 227 8.12 -0.64 -2.95
CA TYR A 227 8.60 -0.04 -1.71
C TYR A 227 8.47 -0.97 -0.49
N LEU A 228 7.61 -1.99 -0.55
CA LEU A 228 7.45 -2.93 0.57
C LEU A 228 8.59 -3.92 0.70
N ALA A 229 9.25 -4.31 -0.41
CA ALA A 229 10.35 -5.27 -0.36
C ALA A 229 11.55 -4.75 0.47
N PRO A 230 12.07 -3.53 0.26
CA PRO A 230 13.13 -2.96 1.10
C PRO A 230 12.75 -2.85 2.57
N ILE A 231 11.51 -2.45 2.88
CA ILE A 231 11.03 -2.38 4.27
C ILE A 231 11.05 -3.77 4.90
N ALA A 232 10.46 -4.77 4.24
CA ALA A 232 10.41 -6.13 4.76
C ALA A 232 11.81 -6.73 4.95
N GLN A 233 12.74 -6.44 4.03
CA GLN A 233 14.13 -6.86 4.14
C GLN A 233 14.82 -6.25 5.36
N SER A 234 14.59 -4.96 5.64
CA SER A 234 15.15 -4.29 6.83
C SER A 234 14.62 -4.93 8.13
N CYS A 235 13.32 -5.24 8.19
CA CYS A 235 12.72 -5.92 9.34
C CYS A 235 13.35 -7.30 9.55
N LYS A 236 13.49 -8.08 8.47
CA LYS A 236 14.10 -9.42 8.52
C LYS A 236 15.57 -9.36 8.93
N ALA A 237 16.34 -8.43 8.36
CA ALA A 237 17.77 -8.29 8.64
C ALA A 237 18.04 -7.99 10.13
N CYS A 238 17.16 -7.21 10.78
CA CYS A 238 17.24 -6.97 12.21
C CYS A 238 16.78 -8.18 13.04
N HIS A 239 15.60 -8.74 12.72
CA HIS A 239 15.03 -9.83 13.50
C HIS A 239 15.84 -11.13 13.44
N ASN A 240 16.54 -11.40 12.34
CA ASN A 240 17.40 -12.58 12.22
C ASN A 240 18.56 -12.60 13.24
N ILE A 241 18.94 -11.44 13.77
CA ILE A 241 20.09 -11.31 14.68
C ILE A 241 19.62 -10.99 16.09
N TYR A 242 18.60 -10.14 16.22
CA TYR A 242 18.27 -9.47 17.49
C TYR A 242 16.95 -9.92 18.11
N LYS A 243 16.17 -10.77 17.42
CA LYS A 243 14.90 -11.29 17.93
C LYS A 243 14.97 -12.81 18.02
N ARG A 244 14.51 -13.37 19.13
CA ARG A 244 14.30 -14.81 19.29
C ARG A 244 13.27 -15.30 18.25
N GLU A 245 13.56 -16.46 17.65
CA GLU A 245 12.69 -17.14 16.68
C GLU A 245 11.32 -17.50 17.26
#